data_AF-A0A7Y4K0R0-F1
#
_entry.id   AF-A0A7Y4K0R0-F1
#
_cell.length_a   1.000
_cell.length_b   1.000
_cell.length_c   1.000
_cell.angle_alpha   90.00
_cell.angle_beta   90.00
_cell.angle_gamma   90.00
#
_symmetry.space_group_name_H-M   'P 1'
#
loop_
_entity.id
_entity.type
_entity.pdbx_description
1 polymer ?
#
loop_
_entity_poly.entity_id
_entity_poly.type
_entity_poly.pdbx_seq_one_letter_code
_entity_poly.pdbx_strand_id
1 'polypeptide(L)'
;MSLNDLLHYLRLGGVTLALLLGASVVALGVAIERLIALWGVSERSRNLGEIVQKHLLRGDVAAARTAAERSDAVAADIFLAGFDRWERSRSTGGNGIESAVERERAQVGLKLRRNLWLLATIGSTTPFVGLFGTVAGIMRSFKDLGVDVEAGGTGGSAAVMTGISEALVATAVGILVAVQAMVFYNYFQARLSRVLVELRLLGDEFVETLKERAAGGPLPEATPSRESATPPAPRPDPQPAS
;
A
#
# COMPACT_ATOMS: atom_id res chain seq x y z
N MET A 1 18.27 25.86 -10.47
CA MET A 1 19.45 25.01 -10.76
C MET A 1 19.41 24.68 -12.23
N SER A 2 20.37 25.18 -13.02
CA SER A 2 20.46 24.81 -14.43
C SER A 2 20.90 23.35 -14.55
N LEU A 3 20.57 22.69 -15.66
CA LEU A 3 20.99 21.30 -15.94
C LEU A 3 22.53 21.18 -15.93
N ASN A 4 23.23 22.26 -16.28
CA ASN A 4 24.69 22.37 -16.26
C ASN A 4 25.25 22.45 -14.84
N ASP A 5 24.57 23.13 -13.90
CA ASP A 5 24.97 23.14 -12.49
C ASP A 5 24.82 21.74 -11.89
N LEU A 6 23.73 21.03 -12.22
CA LEU A 6 23.51 19.66 -11.78
C LEU A 6 24.59 18.71 -12.31
N LEU A 7 24.96 18.83 -13.59
CA LEU A 7 26.07 18.07 -14.21
C LEU A 7 27.45 18.44 -13.63
N HIS A 8 27.65 19.68 -13.22
CA HIS A 8 28.86 20.14 -12.53
C HIS A 8 28.95 19.53 -11.12
N TYR A 9 27.87 19.59 -10.32
CA TYR A 9 27.80 18.92 -9.02
C TYR A 9 27.81 17.39 -9.12
N LEU A 10 27.37 16.79 -10.24
CA LEU A 10 27.50 15.35 -10.48
C LEU A 10 28.95 14.94 -10.76
N ARG A 11 29.74 15.82 -11.41
CA ARG A 11 31.17 15.63 -11.64
C ARG A 11 32.02 15.92 -10.40
N LEU A 12 31.60 16.82 -9.51
CA LEU A 12 32.33 17.18 -8.28
C LEU A 12 31.89 16.39 -7.04
N GLY A 13 30.58 16.24 -6.78
CA GLY A 13 29.99 15.48 -5.67
C GLY A 13 30.07 13.95 -5.79
N GLY A 14 30.63 13.45 -6.88
CA GLY A 14 31.04 12.05 -7.04
C GLY A 14 29.91 11.03 -7.28
N VAL A 15 30.31 9.76 -7.31
CA VAL A 15 29.46 8.58 -7.56
C VAL A 15 28.31 8.47 -6.53
N THR A 16 28.52 8.96 -5.31
CA THR A 16 27.54 8.91 -4.22
C THR A 16 26.31 9.77 -4.50
N LEU A 17 26.49 11.00 -4.98
CA LEU A 17 25.38 11.89 -5.30
C LEU A 17 24.56 11.37 -6.49
N ALA A 18 25.21 10.81 -7.51
CA ALA A 18 24.53 10.13 -8.61
C ALA A 18 23.71 8.93 -8.14
N LEU A 19 24.25 8.12 -7.22
CA LEU A 19 23.54 6.98 -6.62
C LEU A 19 22.33 7.42 -5.80
N LEU A 20 22.45 8.50 -5.01
CA LEU A 20 21.34 9.07 -4.25
C LEU A 20 20.22 9.61 -5.13
N LEU A 21 20.57 10.31 -6.22
CA LEU A 21 19.59 10.78 -7.20
C LEU A 21 18.88 9.61 -7.90
N GLY A 22 19.62 8.57 -8.28
CA GLY A 22 19.04 7.34 -8.83
C GLY A 22 18.06 6.68 -7.85
N ALA A 23 18.43 6.57 -6.58
CA ALA A 23 17.56 6.05 -5.53
C ALA A 23 16.29 6.91 -5.35
N SER A 24 16.40 8.25 -5.47
CA SER A 24 15.25 9.16 -5.43
C SER A 24 14.26 8.91 -6.57
N VAL A 25 14.77 8.75 -7.80
CA VAL A 25 13.94 8.46 -8.98
C VAL A 25 13.24 7.10 -8.83
N VAL A 26 13.96 6.07 -8.35
CA VAL A 26 13.36 4.76 -8.08
C VAL A 26 12.28 4.86 -7.00
N ALA A 27 12.54 5.57 -5.89
CA ALA A 27 11.56 5.74 -4.82
C ALA A 27 10.28 6.43 -5.32
N LEU A 28 10.41 7.49 -6.12
CA LEU A 28 9.28 8.19 -6.72
C LEU A 28 8.54 7.31 -7.74
N GLY A 29 9.27 6.59 -8.58
CA GLY A 29 8.68 5.67 -9.57
C GLY A 29 7.83 4.59 -8.90
N VAL A 30 8.36 3.95 -7.85
CA VAL A 30 7.59 2.97 -7.08
C VAL A 30 6.44 3.62 -6.32
N ALA A 31 6.61 4.83 -5.78
CA ALA A 31 5.53 5.54 -5.10
C ALA A 31 4.35 5.82 -6.06
N ILE A 32 4.63 6.27 -7.29
CA ILE A 32 3.59 6.50 -8.31
C ILE A 32 2.93 5.19 -8.72
N GLU A 33 3.72 4.14 -9.01
CA GLU A 33 3.19 2.80 -9.33
C GLU A 33 2.23 2.31 -8.24
N ARG A 34 2.64 2.44 -6.96
CA ARG A 34 1.82 2.03 -5.82
C ARG A 34 0.59 2.90 -5.61
N LEU A 35 0.71 4.21 -5.84
CA LEU A 35 -0.42 5.12 -5.73
C LEU A 35 -1.53 4.71 -6.72
N ILE A 36 -1.16 4.48 -7.98
CA ILE A 36 -2.11 4.03 -9.02
C ILE A 36 -2.65 2.64 -8.71
N ALA A 37 -1.78 1.68 -8.36
CA ALA A 37 -2.17 0.29 -8.08
C ALA A 37 -3.14 0.16 -6.89
N LEU A 38 -2.96 0.97 -5.84
CA LEU A 38 -3.85 0.96 -4.67
C LEU A 38 -5.06 1.89 -4.83
N TRP A 39 -5.09 2.71 -5.89
CA TRP A 39 -6.21 3.60 -6.14
C TRP A 39 -7.44 2.81 -6.57
N GLY A 40 -8.52 2.95 -5.81
CA GLY A 40 -9.82 2.35 -6.11
C GLY A 40 -9.89 0.84 -5.84
N VAL A 41 -8.84 0.21 -5.30
CA VAL A 41 -8.89 -1.22 -4.92
C VAL A 41 -9.99 -1.47 -3.88
N SER A 42 -10.04 -0.63 -2.84
CA SER A 42 -11.07 -0.68 -1.80
C SER A 42 -12.47 -0.54 -2.40
N GLU A 43 -12.70 0.50 -3.21
CA GLU A 43 -14.00 0.76 -3.84
C GLU A 43 -14.44 -0.34 -4.81
N ARG A 44 -13.57 -0.78 -5.72
CA ARG A 44 -13.86 -1.89 -6.65
C ARG A 44 -14.15 -3.20 -5.91
N SER A 45 -13.39 -3.49 -4.84
CA SER A 45 -13.58 -4.69 -4.02
C SER A 45 -14.90 -4.65 -3.27
N ARG A 46 -15.25 -3.50 -2.69
CA ARG A 46 -16.53 -3.32 -1.98
C ARG A 46 -17.72 -3.43 -2.92
N ASN A 47 -17.68 -2.76 -4.07
CA ASN A 47 -18.74 -2.83 -5.08
C ASN A 47 -18.95 -4.27 -5.58
N LEU A 48 -17.86 -5.02 -5.81
CA LEU A 48 -17.97 -6.42 -6.17
C LEU A 48 -18.58 -7.25 -5.03
N GLY A 49 -18.12 -7.03 -3.79
CA GLY A 49 -18.65 -7.71 -2.61
C GLY A 49 -20.16 -7.55 -2.47
N GLU A 50 -20.67 -6.32 -2.60
CA GLU A 50 -22.12 -6.03 -2.55
C GLU A 50 -22.89 -6.75 -3.65
N ILE A 51 -22.37 -6.78 -4.89
CA ILE A 51 -23.00 -7.49 -6.02
C ILE A 51 -23.04 -9.00 -5.75
N VAL A 52 -21.90 -9.59 -5.38
CA VAL A 52 -21.77 -11.03 -5.10
C VAL A 52 -22.71 -11.43 -3.97
N GLN A 53 -22.71 -10.68 -2.87
CA GLN A 53 -23.57 -10.95 -1.72
C GLN A 53 -25.05 -10.86 -2.08
N LYS A 54 -25.47 -9.84 -2.85
CA LYS A 54 -26.86 -9.69 -3.30
C LYS A 54 -27.34 -10.88 -4.14
N HIS A 55 -26.49 -11.41 -5.02
CA HIS A 55 -26.81 -12.62 -5.79
C HIS A 55 -26.84 -13.88 -4.92
N LEU A 56 -25.90 -14.02 -3.97
CA LEU A 56 -25.88 -15.12 -3.01
C LEU A 56 -27.12 -15.13 -2.09
N LEU A 57 -27.59 -13.98 -1.64
CA LEU A 57 -28.83 -13.84 -0.84
C LEU A 57 -30.10 -14.16 -1.63
N ARG A 58 -30.06 -14.07 -2.97
CA ARG A 58 -31.16 -14.51 -3.86
C ARG A 58 -31.09 -16.00 -4.22
N GLY A 59 -29.98 -16.67 -3.87
CA GLY A 59 -29.74 -18.08 -4.18
C GLY A 59 -29.18 -18.31 -5.57
N ASP A 60 -28.84 -17.25 -6.29
CA ASP A 60 -28.29 -17.31 -7.64
C ASP A 60 -26.76 -17.32 -7.58
N VAL A 61 -26.22 -18.49 -7.21
CA VAL A 61 -24.77 -18.72 -7.11
C VAL A 61 -24.09 -18.59 -8.47
N ALA A 62 -24.78 -18.96 -9.56
CA ALA A 62 -24.25 -18.85 -10.91
C ALA A 62 -24.04 -17.38 -11.31
N ALA A 63 -25.03 -16.52 -11.08
CA ALA A 63 -24.88 -15.08 -11.34
C ALA A 63 -23.80 -14.44 -10.45
N ALA A 64 -23.69 -14.85 -9.19
CA ALA A 64 -22.64 -14.38 -8.28
C ALA A 64 -21.23 -14.72 -8.80
N ARG A 65 -21.03 -15.96 -9.28
CA ARG A 65 -19.78 -16.38 -9.91
C ARG A 65 -19.48 -15.59 -11.18
N THR A 66 -20.45 -15.42 -12.07
CA THR A 66 -20.28 -14.64 -13.31
C THR A 66 -19.94 -13.17 -13.03
N ALA A 67 -20.49 -12.58 -11.96
CA ALA A 67 -20.14 -11.23 -11.55
C ALA A 67 -18.67 -11.14 -11.10
N ALA A 68 -18.17 -12.14 -10.38
CA ALA A 68 -16.75 -12.22 -10.00
C ALA A 68 -15.84 -12.44 -11.21
N GLU A 69 -16.19 -13.33 -12.15
CA GLU A 69 -15.41 -13.60 -13.37
C GLU A 69 -15.27 -12.37 -14.29
N ARG A 70 -16.25 -11.47 -14.28
CA ARG A 70 -16.26 -10.25 -15.09
C ARG A 70 -15.60 -9.05 -14.41
N SER A 71 -15.21 -9.19 -13.15
CA SER A 71 -14.65 -8.09 -12.37
C SER A 71 -13.13 -8.10 -12.40
N ASP A 72 -12.53 -6.92 -12.50
CA ASP A 72 -11.10 -6.68 -12.35
C ASP A 72 -10.70 -6.39 -10.89
N ALA A 73 -11.67 -6.44 -9.97
CA ALA A 73 -11.42 -6.21 -8.56
C ALA A 73 -10.53 -7.30 -7.98
N VAL A 74 -9.64 -6.89 -7.08
CA VAL A 74 -8.74 -7.80 -6.37
C VAL A 74 -9.49 -8.83 -5.51
N ALA A 75 -10.69 -8.49 -5.04
CA ALA A 75 -11.58 -9.42 -4.34
C ALA A 75 -12.15 -10.54 -5.25
N ALA A 76 -12.13 -10.38 -6.58
CA ALA A 76 -12.61 -11.39 -7.51
C ALA A 76 -11.85 -12.71 -7.38
N ASP A 77 -10.51 -12.64 -7.35
CA ASP A 77 -9.64 -13.82 -7.14
C ASP A 77 -10.06 -14.60 -5.89
N ILE A 78 -10.33 -13.89 -4.79
CA ILE A 78 -10.73 -14.45 -3.50
C ILE A 78 -12.10 -15.16 -3.61
N PHE A 79 -13.08 -14.51 -4.25
CA PHE A 79 -14.41 -15.08 -4.42
C PHE A 79 -14.40 -16.29 -5.36
N LEU A 80 -13.67 -16.23 -6.47
CA LEU A 80 -13.54 -17.34 -7.42
C LEU A 80 -12.90 -18.58 -6.77
N ALA A 81 -11.84 -18.39 -5.97
CA ALA A 81 -11.22 -19.49 -5.23
C ALA A 81 -12.21 -20.17 -4.27
N GLY A 82 -13.10 -19.40 -3.64
CA GLY A 82 -14.16 -19.95 -2.79
C GLY A 82 -15.26 -20.66 -3.57
N PHE A 83 -15.72 -20.10 -4.70
CA PHE A 83 -16.69 -20.74 -5.59
C PHE A 83 -16.17 -22.08 -6.11
N ASP A 84 -14.94 -22.13 -6.61
CA ASP A 84 -14.30 -23.35 -7.11
C ASP A 84 -14.16 -24.40 -6.01
N ARG A 85 -13.94 -23.99 -4.75
CA ARG A 85 -13.88 -24.92 -3.63
C ARG A 85 -15.25 -25.38 -3.18
N TRP A 86 -16.27 -24.52 -3.24
CA TRP A 86 -17.65 -24.86 -2.92
C TRP A 86 -18.24 -25.88 -3.90
N GLU A 87 -17.99 -25.70 -5.20
CA GLU A 87 -18.42 -26.64 -6.24
C GLU A 87 -17.83 -28.04 -6.02
N ARG A 88 -16.52 -28.11 -5.73
CA ARG A 88 -15.84 -29.37 -5.37
C ARG A 88 -16.32 -29.95 -4.03
N SER A 89 -16.68 -29.12 -3.06
CA SER A 89 -17.21 -29.59 -1.79
C SER A 89 -18.53 -30.33 -1.99
N ARG A 90 -19.42 -29.80 -2.84
CA ARG A 90 -20.68 -30.47 -3.20
C ARG A 90 -20.48 -31.81 -3.91
N SER A 91 -19.46 -31.94 -4.76
CA SER A 91 -19.20 -33.20 -5.48
C SER A 91 -18.54 -34.27 -4.62
N THR A 92 -17.75 -33.88 -3.62
CA THR A 92 -16.82 -34.78 -2.91
C THR A 92 -17.05 -34.84 -1.38
N GLY A 93 -18.02 -34.10 -0.84
CA GLY A 93 -18.34 -34.05 0.60
C GLY A 93 -17.27 -33.38 1.47
N GLY A 94 -16.32 -32.65 0.88
CA GLY A 94 -15.13 -32.13 1.56
C GLY A 94 -15.26 -30.68 2.02
N ASN A 95 -14.99 -30.40 3.30
CA ASN A 95 -14.87 -29.03 3.80
C ASN A 95 -13.55 -28.35 3.38
N GLY A 96 -13.52 -27.01 3.39
CA GLY A 96 -12.29 -26.23 3.14
C GLY A 96 -12.44 -24.98 2.28
N ILE A 97 -13.65 -24.43 2.13
CA ILE A 97 -13.87 -23.15 1.44
C ILE A 97 -13.07 -22.03 2.12
N GLU A 98 -13.11 -21.99 3.45
CA GLU A 98 -12.40 -21.02 4.27
C GLU A 98 -10.88 -21.07 4.06
N SER A 99 -10.29 -22.26 4.00
CA SER A 99 -8.86 -22.40 3.75
C SER A 99 -8.46 -22.04 2.31
N ALA A 100 -9.35 -22.22 1.33
CA ALA A 100 -9.13 -21.76 -0.04
C ALA A 100 -9.17 -20.23 -0.14
N VAL A 101 -10.18 -19.61 0.48
CA VAL A 101 -10.35 -18.15 0.55
C VAL A 101 -9.19 -17.49 1.30
N GLU A 102 -8.79 -18.03 2.45
CA GLU A 102 -7.65 -17.53 3.23
C GLU A 102 -6.35 -17.60 2.43
N ARG A 103 -6.12 -18.72 1.73
CA ARG A 103 -4.93 -18.90 0.91
C ARG A 103 -4.87 -17.87 -0.21
N GLU A 104 -5.98 -17.64 -0.91
CA GLU A 104 -6.02 -16.68 -2.01
C GLU A 104 -5.88 -15.25 -1.50
N ARG A 105 -6.53 -14.92 -0.38
CA ARG A 105 -6.36 -13.63 0.30
C ARG A 105 -4.90 -13.37 0.68
N ALA A 106 -4.19 -14.39 1.18
CA ALA A 106 -2.76 -14.28 1.48
C ALA A 106 -1.92 -14.02 0.21
N GLN A 107 -2.21 -14.72 -0.89
CA GLN A 107 -1.51 -14.49 -2.17
C GLN A 107 -1.76 -13.08 -2.71
N VAL A 108 -3.01 -12.64 -2.72
CA VAL A 108 -3.42 -11.27 -3.06
C VAL A 108 -2.69 -10.26 -2.17
N GLY A 109 -2.61 -10.52 -0.87
CA GLY A 109 -1.91 -9.66 0.07
C GLY A 109 -0.42 -9.53 -0.24
N LEU A 110 0.24 -10.61 -0.67
CA LEU A 110 1.63 -10.58 -1.13
C LEU A 110 1.78 -9.77 -2.43
N LYS A 111 0.86 -9.93 -3.39
CA LYS A 111 0.85 -9.14 -4.65
C LYS A 111 0.71 -7.64 -4.37
N LEU A 112 -0.18 -7.25 -3.46
CA LEU A 112 -0.38 -5.84 -3.09
C LEU A 112 0.82 -5.26 -2.33
N ARG A 113 1.55 -6.08 -1.57
CA ARG A 113 2.80 -5.71 -0.85
C ARG A 113 4.02 -5.54 -1.75
N ARG A 114 3.94 -5.94 -3.02
CA ARG A 114 5.05 -5.90 -3.96
C ARG A 114 5.69 -4.51 -4.00
N ASN A 115 7.01 -4.43 -4.17
CA ASN A 115 7.81 -3.20 -4.27
C ASN A 115 7.84 -2.27 -3.04
N LEU A 116 6.97 -2.42 -2.02
CA LEU A 116 7.07 -1.60 -0.79
C LEU A 116 8.41 -1.75 -0.08
N TRP A 117 9.03 -2.94 -0.20
CA TRP A 117 10.36 -3.20 0.35
C TRP A 117 11.43 -2.24 -0.22
N LEU A 118 11.30 -1.80 -1.48
CA LEU A 118 12.25 -0.85 -2.08
C LEU A 118 12.20 0.50 -1.37
N LEU A 119 11.00 1.00 -1.04
CA LEU A 119 10.87 2.26 -0.30
C LEU A 119 11.45 2.14 1.11
N ALA A 120 11.22 1.01 1.78
CA ALA A 120 11.78 0.74 3.10
C ALA A 120 13.32 0.68 3.06
N THR A 121 13.88 -0.01 2.08
CA THR A 121 15.32 -0.11 1.89
C THR A 121 15.92 1.24 1.53
N ILE A 122 15.36 1.98 0.58
CA ILE A 122 15.85 3.32 0.20
C ILE A 122 15.76 4.26 1.39
N GLY A 123 14.63 4.29 2.10
CA GLY A 123 14.42 5.14 3.27
C GLY A 123 15.36 4.85 4.43
N SER A 124 15.77 3.59 4.62
CA SER A 124 16.71 3.21 5.69
C SER A 124 18.18 3.30 5.29
N THR A 125 18.53 3.12 4.02
CA THR A 125 19.93 3.02 3.57
C THR A 125 20.51 4.33 3.05
N THR A 126 19.70 5.19 2.42
CA THR A 126 20.19 6.46 1.82
C THR A 126 20.84 7.45 2.78
N PRO A 127 20.47 7.55 4.08
CA PRO A 127 21.22 8.38 5.02
C PRO A 127 22.67 7.92 5.18
N PHE A 128 22.88 6.60 5.22
CA PHE A 128 24.22 6.01 5.35
C PHE A 128 25.05 6.19 4.07
N VAL A 129 24.40 6.14 2.90
CA VAL A 129 25.06 6.49 1.63
C VAL A 129 25.51 7.95 1.63
N GLY A 130 24.66 8.87 2.11
CA GLY A 130 25.02 10.29 2.27
C GLY A 130 26.20 10.48 3.21
N LEU A 131 26.15 9.86 4.39
CA LEU A 131 27.25 9.87 5.36
C LEU A 131 28.55 9.31 4.76
N PHE A 132 28.49 8.21 4.03
CA PHE A 132 29.65 7.67 3.32
C PHE A 132 30.20 8.69 2.32
N GLY A 133 29.33 9.41 1.59
CA GLY A 133 29.70 10.52 0.73
C GLY A 133 30.47 11.62 1.46
N THR A 134 30.03 12.01 2.67
CA THR A 134 30.78 12.98 3.48
C THR A 134 32.17 12.50 3.84
N VAL A 135 32.29 11.25 4.30
CA VAL A 135 33.58 10.67 4.72
C VAL A 135 34.53 10.60 3.52
N ALA A 136 34.06 10.13 2.36
CA ALA A 136 34.85 10.07 1.14
C ALA A 136 35.31 11.46 0.66
N GLY A 137 34.43 12.46 0.69
CA GLY A 137 34.74 13.84 0.29
C GLY A 137 35.76 14.51 1.22
N ILE A 138 35.62 14.32 2.53
CA ILE A 138 36.58 14.81 3.53
C ILE A 138 37.95 14.14 3.33
N MET A 139 38.00 12.81 3.17
CA MET A 139 39.25 12.09 2.91
C MET A 139 39.95 12.58 1.65
N ARG A 140 39.20 12.82 0.57
CA ARG A 140 39.76 13.36 -0.67
C ARG A 140 40.32 14.77 -0.49
N SER A 141 39.59 15.63 0.22
CA SER A 141 40.01 17.01 0.51
C SER A 141 41.34 17.05 1.30
N PHE A 142 41.48 16.19 2.31
CA PHE A 142 42.73 16.08 3.07
C PHE A 142 43.89 15.48 2.26
N LYS A 143 43.61 14.52 1.39
CA LYS A 143 44.63 13.96 0.49
C LYS A 143 45.18 15.03 -0.46
N ASP A 144 44.28 15.80 -1.07
CA ASP A 144 44.65 16.84 -2.03
C ASP A 144 45.44 17.97 -1.34
N LEU A 145 45.10 18.29 -0.08
CA LEU A 145 45.91 19.20 0.77
C LEU A 145 47.31 18.66 1.04
N GLY A 146 47.45 17.36 1.37
CA GLY A 146 48.74 16.74 1.62
C GLY A 146 49.66 16.81 0.41
N VAL A 147 49.12 16.52 -0.78
CA VAL A 147 49.86 16.61 -2.05
C VAL A 147 50.28 18.06 -2.36
N ASP A 148 49.41 19.05 -2.12
CA ASP A 148 49.74 20.47 -2.32
C ASP A 148 50.90 20.90 -1.41
N VAL A 149 50.87 20.51 -0.13
CA VAL A 149 51.93 20.82 0.84
C VAL A 149 53.24 20.11 0.49
N GLU A 150 53.21 18.83 0.09
CA GLU A 150 54.40 18.08 -0.34
C GLU A 150 55.05 18.69 -1.59
N ALA A 151 54.25 19.28 -2.50
CA ALA A 151 54.73 19.96 -3.69
C ALA A 151 55.29 21.38 -3.42
N GLY A 152 55.38 21.80 -2.16
CA GLY A 152 55.83 23.14 -1.77
C GLY A 152 54.77 24.24 -1.89
N GLY A 153 53.50 23.86 -2.07
CA GLY A 153 52.35 24.74 -2.02
C GLY A 153 52.07 25.26 -0.61
N THR A 154 51.31 26.36 -0.50
CA THR A 154 51.00 26.99 0.79
C THR A 154 49.89 26.28 1.57
N GLY A 155 49.39 25.14 1.09
CA GLY A 155 48.25 24.45 1.69
C GLY A 155 46.95 25.20 1.41
N GLY A 156 46.58 25.32 0.14
CA GLY A 156 45.44 26.14 -0.32
C GLY A 156 44.12 25.82 0.40
N SER A 157 43.77 26.62 1.42
CA SER A 157 42.59 26.42 2.28
C SER A 157 41.26 26.48 1.52
N ALA A 158 41.19 27.27 0.44
CA ALA A 158 39.99 27.42 -0.38
C ALA A 158 39.54 26.10 -1.01
N ALA A 159 40.46 25.31 -1.58
CA ALA A 159 40.12 24.05 -2.24
C ALA A 159 39.58 23.01 -1.25
N VAL A 160 40.18 22.94 -0.06
CA VAL A 160 39.71 22.05 1.02
C VAL A 160 38.33 22.46 1.52
N MET A 161 38.10 23.76 1.73
CA MET A 161 36.79 24.28 2.14
C MET A 161 35.70 23.97 1.11
N THR A 162 35.99 24.07 -0.18
CA THR A 162 35.08 23.66 -1.26
C THR A 162 34.78 22.15 -1.20
N GLY A 163 35.81 21.30 -1.11
CA GLY A 163 35.62 19.84 -1.06
C GLY A 163 34.80 19.37 0.14
N ILE A 164 35.00 19.98 1.31
CA ILE A 164 34.18 19.68 2.51
C ILE A 164 32.73 20.14 2.31
N SER A 165 32.51 21.32 1.73
CA SER A 165 31.16 21.85 1.48
C SER A 165 30.36 20.93 0.54
N GLU A 166 30.99 20.41 -0.51
CA GLU A 166 30.39 19.43 -1.42
C GLU A 166 30.06 18.11 -0.72
N ALA A 167 30.96 17.65 0.14
CA ALA A 167 30.76 16.45 0.94
C ALA A 167 29.48 16.58 1.79
N LEU A 168 29.28 17.74 2.45
CA LEU A 168 28.09 18.02 3.26
C LEU A 168 26.78 18.01 2.46
N VAL A 169 26.81 18.44 1.19
CA VAL A 169 25.63 18.38 0.31
C VAL A 169 25.19 16.93 0.09
N ALA A 170 26.11 15.97 -0.04
CA ALA A 170 25.76 14.56 -0.22
C ALA A 170 24.93 14.01 0.96
N THR A 171 25.27 14.38 2.20
CA THR A 171 24.49 13.99 3.39
C THR A 171 23.12 14.66 3.42
N ALA A 172 23.05 15.96 3.12
CA ALA A 172 21.78 16.68 3.07
C ALA A 172 20.81 16.05 2.05
N VAL A 173 21.31 15.71 0.85
CA VAL A 173 20.55 15.00 -0.19
C VAL A 173 20.17 13.60 0.28
N GLY A 174 21.08 12.85 0.90
CA GLY A 174 20.79 11.51 1.41
C GLY A 174 19.66 11.50 2.43
N ILE A 175 19.64 12.45 3.36
CA ILE A 175 18.55 12.62 4.33
C ILE A 175 17.24 13.00 3.64
N LEU A 176 17.27 13.93 2.68
CA LEU A 176 16.07 14.34 1.95
C LEU A 176 15.42 13.16 1.21
N VAL A 177 16.22 12.36 0.51
CA VAL A 177 15.74 11.17 -0.21
C VAL A 177 15.19 10.13 0.77
N ALA A 178 15.86 9.93 1.91
CA ALA A 178 15.43 9.00 2.94
C ALA A 178 14.05 9.37 3.50
N VAL A 179 13.88 10.63 3.91
CA VAL A 179 12.63 11.15 4.45
C VAL A 179 11.49 10.97 3.45
N GLN A 180 11.72 11.33 2.19
CA GLN A 180 10.71 11.19 1.15
C GLN A 180 10.27 9.73 0.95
N ALA A 181 11.23 8.81 0.87
CA ALA A 181 10.94 7.38 0.71
C ALA A 181 10.17 6.83 1.92
N MET A 182 10.52 7.25 3.14
CA MET A 182 9.90 6.75 4.36
C MET A 182 8.49 7.29 4.59
N VAL A 183 8.23 8.54 4.20
CA VAL A 183 6.87 9.09 4.19
C VAL A 183 5.96 8.26 3.29
N PHE A 184 6.41 7.95 2.07
CA PHE A 184 5.63 7.11 1.16
C PHE A 184 5.47 5.67 1.67
N TYR A 185 6.53 5.07 2.19
CA TYR A 185 6.47 3.72 2.76
C TYR A 185 5.41 3.64 3.86
N ASN A 186 5.43 4.55 4.83
CA ASN A 186 4.48 4.58 5.94
C ASN A 186 3.04 4.81 5.45
N TYR A 187 2.85 5.72 4.49
CA TYR A 187 1.54 5.98 3.89
C TYR A 187 0.97 4.72 3.23
N PHE A 188 1.75 4.06 2.36
CA PHE A 188 1.29 2.86 1.66
C PHE A 188 1.13 1.68 2.60
N GLN A 189 1.96 1.54 3.63
CA GLN A 189 1.81 0.49 4.65
C GLN A 189 0.50 0.64 5.43
N ALA A 190 0.15 1.87 5.82
CA ALA A 190 -1.12 2.16 6.50
C ALA A 190 -2.32 1.91 5.58
N ARG A 191 -2.24 2.39 4.32
CA ARG A 191 -3.31 2.19 3.32
C ARG A 191 -3.52 0.71 3.01
N LEU A 192 -2.44 -0.03 2.81
CA LEU A 192 -2.48 -1.46 2.52
C LEU A 192 -3.06 -2.27 3.68
N SER A 193 -2.68 -1.96 4.92
CA SER A 193 -3.26 -2.61 6.09
C SER A 193 -4.78 -2.47 6.13
N ARG A 194 -5.33 -1.29 5.79
CA ARG A 194 -6.78 -1.08 5.70
C ARG A 194 -7.42 -1.93 4.60
N VAL A 195 -6.84 -1.95 3.41
CA VAL A 195 -7.34 -2.76 2.28
C VAL A 195 -7.34 -4.24 2.62
N LEU A 196 -6.30 -4.76 3.27
CA LEU A 196 -6.22 -6.17 3.65
C LEU A 196 -7.29 -6.56 4.69
N VAL A 197 -7.61 -5.66 5.62
CA VAL A 197 -8.70 -5.87 6.58
C VAL A 197 -10.04 -5.88 5.86
N GLU A 198 -10.28 -4.96 4.93
CA GLU A 198 -11.51 -4.92 4.13
C GLU A 198 -11.70 -6.20 3.30
N LEU A 199 -10.65 -6.65 2.59
CA LEU A 199 -10.68 -7.91 1.84
C LEU A 199 -10.92 -9.13 2.75
N ARG A 200 -10.42 -9.08 3.99
CA ARG A 200 -10.70 -10.12 4.99
C ARG A 200 -12.17 -10.14 5.37
N LEU A 201 -12.75 -9.01 5.72
CA LEU A 201 -14.17 -8.92 6.09
C LEU A 201 -15.07 -9.40 4.94
N LEU A 202 -14.80 -8.94 3.71
CA LEU A 202 -15.53 -9.38 2.51
C LEU A 202 -15.41 -10.89 2.28
N GLY A 203 -14.22 -11.46 2.46
CA GLY A 203 -13.99 -12.90 2.31
C GLY A 203 -14.71 -13.72 3.39
N ASP A 204 -14.68 -13.26 4.64
CA ASP A 204 -15.29 -13.94 5.78
C ASP A 204 -16.83 -13.95 5.63
N GLU A 205 -17.45 -12.81 5.30
CA GLU A 205 -18.89 -12.65 5.03
C GLU A 205 -19.37 -13.49 3.83
N PHE A 206 -18.56 -13.53 2.77
CA PHE A 206 -18.80 -14.39 1.62
C PHE A 206 -18.79 -15.88 1.99
N VAL A 207 -17.79 -16.33 2.76
CA VAL A 207 -17.69 -17.73 3.19
C VAL A 207 -18.87 -18.13 4.07
N GLU A 208 -19.29 -17.27 4.99
CA GLU A 208 -20.45 -17.48 5.86
C GLU A 208 -21.73 -17.67 5.03
N THR A 209 -22.04 -16.71 4.15
CA THR A 209 -23.21 -16.77 3.27
C THR A 209 -23.20 -18.04 2.40
N LEU A 210 -22.04 -18.42 1.88
CA LEU A 210 -21.90 -19.60 1.02
C LEU A 210 -22.05 -20.92 1.79
N LYS A 211 -21.61 -20.98 3.05
CA LYS A 211 -21.79 -22.13 3.96
C LYS A 211 -23.25 -22.29 4.37
N GLU A 212 -23.95 -21.21 4.72
CA GLU A 212 -25.38 -21.24 5.06
C GLU A 212 -26.22 -21.84 3.91
N ARG A 213 -25.86 -21.47 2.67
CA ARG A 213 -26.45 -22.06 1.46
C ARG A 213 -26.15 -23.53 1.29
N ALA A 214 -24.92 -23.97 1.59
CA ALA A 214 -24.57 -25.38 1.53
C ALA A 214 -25.31 -26.22 2.57
N ALA A 215 -25.62 -25.65 3.73
CA ALA A 215 -26.37 -26.29 4.82
C ALA A 215 -27.89 -26.29 4.62
N GLY A 216 -28.42 -25.64 3.57
CA GLY A 216 -29.87 -25.51 3.35
C GLY A 216 -30.58 -24.63 4.39
N GLY A 217 -29.86 -23.71 5.05
CA GLY A 217 -30.40 -22.86 6.10
C GLY A 217 -31.47 -21.87 5.60
N PRO A 218 -32.53 -21.60 6.38
CA PRO A 218 -33.49 -20.53 6.07
C PRO A 218 -32.77 -19.17 6.03
N LEU A 219 -33.17 -18.31 5.09
CA LEU A 219 -32.65 -16.94 5.00
C LEU A 219 -32.88 -16.19 6.32
N PRO A 220 -31.93 -15.36 6.80
CA PRO A 220 -32.27 -14.32 7.77
C PRO A 220 -33.30 -13.41 7.10
N GLU A 221 -34.51 -13.39 7.64
CA GLU A 221 -35.58 -12.50 7.17
C GLU A 221 -35.02 -11.07 7.12
N ALA A 222 -35.08 -10.45 5.94
CA ALA A 222 -34.86 -9.02 5.81
C ALA A 222 -35.75 -8.34 6.85
N THR A 223 -35.14 -7.71 7.85
CA THR A 223 -35.87 -6.94 8.86
C THR A 223 -36.75 -5.95 8.09
N PRO A 224 -38.08 -6.06 8.16
CA PRO A 224 -38.93 -5.17 7.40
C PRO A 224 -38.65 -3.75 7.88
N SER A 225 -38.31 -2.88 6.93
CA SER A 225 -38.27 -1.44 7.10
C SER A 225 -39.45 -1.01 7.96
N ARG A 226 -39.19 -0.30 9.05
CA ARG A 226 -40.20 0.31 9.93
C ARG A 226 -40.96 1.40 9.17
N GLU A 227 -41.78 1.01 8.21
CA GLU A 227 -42.59 1.92 7.39
C GLU A 227 -44.03 1.44 7.37
N SER A 228 -44.67 1.46 8.55
CA SER A 228 -46.12 1.66 8.73
C SER A 228 -46.50 1.55 10.22
N ALA A 229 -45.86 2.34 11.08
CA ALA A 229 -46.41 2.59 12.42
C ALA A 229 -47.28 3.84 12.33
N THR A 230 -48.58 3.65 12.10
CA THR A 230 -49.60 4.68 12.29
C THR A 230 -49.43 5.31 13.68
N PRO A 231 -49.34 6.63 13.82
CA PRO A 231 -49.22 7.27 15.13
C PRO A 231 -50.42 6.90 16.03
N PRO A 232 -50.21 6.61 17.33
CA PRO A 232 -51.31 6.33 18.23
C PRO A 232 -52.20 7.56 18.41
N ALA A 233 -53.51 7.34 18.44
CA ALA A 233 -54.52 8.40 18.58
C ALA A 233 -54.32 9.22 19.87
N PRO A 234 -54.65 10.53 19.87
CA PRO A 234 -54.52 11.37 21.06
C PRO A 234 -55.45 10.90 22.19
N ARG A 235 -54.93 10.86 23.43
CA ARG A 235 -55.75 10.59 24.61
C ARG A 235 -56.73 11.74 24.85
N PRO A 236 -57.99 11.49 25.25
CA PRO A 236 -58.91 12.55 25.60
C PRO A 236 -58.48 13.23 26.91
N ASP A 237 -58.59 14.56 26.93
CA ASP A 237 -58.25 15.40 28.09
C ASP A 237 -59.14 15.09 29.30
N PRO A 238 -58.59 15.12 30.53
CA PRO A 238 -59.38 14.94 31.73
C PRO A 238 -60.33 16.13 31.94
N GLN A 239 -61.64 15.84 32.09
CA GLN A 239 -62.64 16.84 32.44
C GLN A 239 -62.36 17.44 33.83
N PRO A 240 -62.59 18.74 34.04
CA PRO A 240 -62.41 19.36 35.35
C PRO A 240 -63.50 18.88 36.33
N ALA A 241 -63.07 18.35 37.47
CA ALA A 241 -63.96 18.04 38.57
C ALA A 241 -64.55 19.34 39.15
N SER A 242 -65.87 19.32 39.35
CA SER A 242 -66.64 20.36 40.06
C SER A 242 -66.46 20.23 41.57
#